data_AF-A0A0P9I2X6-F1
#
_entry.id   AF-A0A0P9I2X6-F1
#
_cell.length_a   1.000
_cell.length_b   1.000
_cell.length_c   1.000
_cell.angle_alpha   90.00
_cell.angle_beta   90.00
_cell.angle_gamma   90.00
#
_symmetry.space_group_name_H-M   'P 1'
#
loop_
_entity.id
_entity.type
_entity.pdbx_description
1 polymer ?
#
loop_
_entity_poly.entity_id
_entity_poly.type
_entity_poly.pdbx_seq_one_letter_code
_entity_poly.pdbx_strand_id
1 'polypeptide(L)'
;MKVIKKEGFRLPYVGKTKFIELTRNGVDYKGGLFFIRDFNKLERVKEILSEILNDEIVFTQTCFMCGSMFLCASCEHNNVCQSRDLPLYCICEECSSKTNSYEKYVEKSARMLSV
;
A
#
# COMPACT_ATOMS: atom_id res chain seq x y z
N MET A 1 -11.09 11.09 -1.34
CA MET A 1 -10.14 9.99 -1.04
C MET A 1 -9.04 9.95 -2.08
N LYS A 2 -7.77 9.91 -1.65
CA LYS A 2 -6.59 9.74 -2.50
C LYS A 2 -5.96 8.36 -2.28
N VAL A 3 -5.80 7.64 -3.38
CA VAL A 3 -5.23 6.29 -3.39
C VAL A 3 -3.72 6.36 -3.64
N ILE A 4 -2.95 5.80 -2.71
CA ILE A 4 -1.49 5.77 -2.78
C ILE A 4 -1.01 4.33 -3.03
N LYS A 5 -0.09 4.22 -3.98
CA LYS A 5 0.51 2.96 -4.42
C LYS A 5 1.87 2.73 -3.75
N LYS A 6 2.20 1.47 -3.50
CA LYS A 6 3.49 1.07 -2.91
C LYS A 6 4.66 1.31 -3.86
N GLU A 7 4.41 1.22 -5.16
CA GLU A 7 5.37 1.44 -6.26
C GLU A 7 5.74 2.91 -6.43
N GLY A 8 5.15 3.80 -5.63
CA GLY A 8 5.44 5.22 -5.58
C GLY A 8 4.28 6.08 -6.06
N PHE A 9 4.29 7.34 -5.63
CA PHE A 9 3.22 8.29 -5.91
C PHE A 9 3.77 9.68 -6.20
N ARG A 10 2.98 10.48 -6.92
CA ARG A 10 3.28 11.88 -7.21
C ARG A 10 2.49 12.77 -6.26
N LEU A 11 3.13 13.85 -5.83
CA LEU A 11 2.49 14.94 -5.12
C LEU A 11 2.56 16.22 -5.96
N PRO A 12 1.61 17.15 -5.78
CA PRO A 12 1.81 18.52 -6.25
C PRO A 12 3.04 19.14 -5.57
N TYR A 13 3.42 20.35 -5.97
CA TYR A 13 4.47 21.07 -5.26
C TYR A 13 4.06 21.31 -3.79
N VAL A 14 4.79 20.71 -2.85
CA VAL A 14 4.46 20.76 -1.41
C VAL A 14 5.29 21.78 -0.61
N GLY A 15 6.26 22.44 -1.26
CA GLY A 15 7.20 23.33 -0.61
C GLY A 15 8.28 22.61 0.21
N LYS A 16 9.35 23.34 0.56
CA LYS A 16 10.55 22.77 1.20
C LYS A 16 10.26 22.15 2.58
N THR A 17 9.42 22.80 3.38
CA THR A 17 9.12 22.36 4.75
C THR A 17 8.41 21.01 4.77
N LYS A 18 7.32 20.86 4.02
CA LYS A 18 6.57 19.58 3.94
C LYS A 18 7.38 18.48 3.25
N PHE A 19 8.20 18.83 2.26
CA PHE A 19 9.13 17.87 1.66
C PHE A 19 10.13 17.31 2.69
N ILE A 20 10.75 18.17 3.50
CA ILE A 20 11.65 17.74 4.58
C ILE A 20 10.88 16.93 5.64
N GLU A 21 9.64 17.32 5.95
CA GLU A 21 8.81 16.59 6.91
C GLU A 21 8.52 15.16 6.43
N LEU A 22 8.09 14.98 5.17
CA LEU A 22 7.88 13.66 4.56
C LEU A 22 9.14 12.80 4.63
N THR A 23 10.28 13.35 4.21
CA THR A 23 11.55 12.62 4.16
C THR A 23 12.05 12.15 5.53
N ARG A 24 11.88 12.98 6.56
CA ARG A 24 12.19 12.60 7.96
C ARG A 24 11.26 11.52 8.51
N ASN A 25 10.03 11.46 7.99
CA ASN A 25 9.02 10.48 8.39
C ASN A 25 9.02 9.22 7.53
N GLY A 26 10.12 8.93 6.81
CA GLY A 26 10.29 7.65 6.14
C GLY A 26 9.74 7.61 4.72
N VAL A 27 9.60 8.75 4.07
CA VAL A 27 9.27 8.84 2.64
C VAL A 27 10.52 9.22 1.83
N ASP A 28 10.98 8.37 0.94
CA ASP A 28 12.07 8.70 0.02
C ASP A 28 11.54 9.39 -1.24
N TYR A 29 12.40 10.14 -1.93
CA TYR A 29 12.08 10.79 -3.20
C TYR A 29 13.12 10.46 -4.26
N LYS A 30 12.69 9.84 -5.37
CA LYS A 30 13.57 9.44 -6.47
C LYS A 30 12.85 9.60 -7.81
N GLY A 31 13.47 10.26 -8.78
CA GLY A 31 12.96 10.35 -10.16
C GLY A 31 11.56 10.97 -10.28
N GLY A 32 11.19 11.91 -9.41
CA GLY A 32 9.85 12.52 -9.44
C GLY A 32 8.76 11.75 -8.70
N LEU A 33 9.11 10.68 -7.99
CA LEU A 33 8.19 9.84 -7.23
C LEU A 33 8.59 9.79 -5.76
N PHE A 34 7.58 9.78 -4.89
CA PHE A 34 7.70 9.53 -3.47
C PHE A 34 7.46 8.05 -3.18
N PHE A 35 8.23 7.47 -2.26
CA PHE A 35 8.16 6.07 -1.87
C PHE A 35 8.15 5.96 -0.35
N ILE A 36 7.29 5.12 0.20
CA ILE A 36 7.33 4.84 1.64
C ILE A 36 8.44 3.82 1.89
N ARG A 37 9.45 4.24 2.65
CA ARG A 37 10.59 3.41 3.08
C ARG A 37 10.35 2.77 4.45
N ASP A 38 9.71 3.49 5.37
CA ASP A 38 9.50 3.04 6.75
C ASP A 38 8.00 2.91 7.07
N PHE A 39 7.49 1.68 7.02
CA PHE A 39 6.09 1.38 7.32
C PHE A 39 5.74 1.54 8.81
N ASN A 40 6.72 1.63 9.72
CA ASN A 40 6.44 1.89 11.13
C ASN A 40 5.96 3.33 11.36
N LYS A 41 6.26 4.24 10.42
CA LYS A 41 5.84 5.65 10.45
C LYS A 41 4.63 5.93 9.57
N LEU A 42 3.96 4.88 9.07
CA LEU A 42 2.92 5.03 8.05
C LEU A 42 1.78 5.94 8.49
N GLU A 43 1.31 5.82 9.73
CA GLU A 43 0.24 6.68 10.26
C GLU A 43 0.65 8.16 10.24
N ARG A 44 1.87 8.49 10.65
CA ARG A 44 2.39 9.86 10.55
C ARG A 44 2.52 10.32 9.10
N VAL A 45 2.91 9.43 8.19
CA VAL A 45 2.95 9.73 6.75
C VAL A 45 1.54 10.01 6.22
N LYS A 46 0.52 9.23 6.61
CA LYS A 46 -0.89 9.49 6.23
C LYS A 46 -1.34 10.86 6.67
N GLU A 47 -1.07 11.24 7.92
CA GLU A 47 -1.42 12.57 8.45
C GLU A 47 -0.81 13.68 7.59
N ILE A 48 0.49 13.62 7.33
CA ILE A 48 1.19 14.64 6.52
C ILE A 48 0.63 14.69 5.09
N LEU A 49 0.39 13.53 4.48
CA LEU A 49 -0.18 13.45 3.14
C LEU A 49 -1.62 13.96 3.08
N SER A 50 -2.41 13.71 4.12
CA SER A 50 -3.78 14.20 4.24
C SER A 50 -3.81 15.72 4.35
N GLU A 51 -2.91 16.31 5.13
CA GLU A 51 -2.74 17.77 5.21
C GLU A 51 -2.34 18.38 3.85
N ILE A 52 -1.41 17.73 3.13
CA ILE A 52 -0.92 18.20 1.83
C ILE A 52 -2.00 18.14 0.76
N LEU A 53 -2.76 17.04 0.74
CA LEU A 53 -3.75 16.75 -0.31
C LEU A 53 -5.15 17.22 0.05
N ASN A 54 -5.35 17.66 1.29
CA ASN A 54 -6.65 18.01 1.88
C ASN A 54 -7.71 16.93 1.63
N ASP A 55 -7.31 15.67 1.81
CA ASP A 55 -8.13 14.50 1.51
C ASP A 55 -7.71 13.30 2.36
N GLU A 56 -8.61 12.34 2.54
CA GLU A 56 -8.32 11.06 3.19
C GLU A 56 -7.34 10.25 2.32
N ILE A 57 -6.33 9.67 2.96
CA ILE A 57 -5.29 8.87 2.31
C ILE A 57 -5.56 7.40 2.53
N VAL A 58 -5.66 6.64 1.43
CA VAL A 58 -5.86 5.20 1.47
C VAL A 58 -4.79 4.49 0.64
N PHE A 59 -4.23 3.41 1.17
CA PHE A 59 -3.22 2.60 0.51
C PHE A 59 -3.82 1.42 -0.24
N THR A 60 -3.25 1.14 -1.41
CA THR A 60 -3.52 -0.11 -2.12
C THR A 60 -2.80 -1.29 -1.48
N GLN A 61 -3.46 -2.44 -1.48
CA GLN A 61 -2.87 -3.76 -1.22
C GLN A 61 -2.34 -4.36 -2.51
N THR A 62 -1.31 -5.20 -2.39
CA THR A 62 -0.83 -6.03 -3.52
C THR A 62 -1.30 -7.47 -3.32
N CYS A 63 -1.92 -8.06 -4.32
CA CYS A 63 -2.31 -9.46 -4.25
C CYS A 63 -1.08 -10.37 -4.27
N PHE A 64 -0.92 -11.21 -3.25
CA PHE A 64 0.20 -12.15 -3.16
C PHE A 64 0.23 -13.13 -4.34
N MET A 65 -0.94 -13.61 -4.78
CA MET A 65 -1.05 -14.62 -5.83
C MET A 65 -0.81 -14.05 -7.24
N CYS A 66 -1.54 -12.98 -7.62
CA CYS A 66 -1.50 -12.44 -8.98
C CYS A 66 -0.74 -11.11 -9.13
N GLY A 67 -0.36 -10.46 -8.04
CA GLY A 67 0.34 -9.17 -8.06
C GLY A 67 -0.56 -7.95 -8.36
N SER A 68 -1.87 -8.12 -8.56
CA SER A 68 -2.78 -6.99 -8.81
C SER A 68 -2.87 -6.08 -7.59
N MET A 69 -3.00 -4.77 -7.82
CA MET A 69 -3.30 -3.80 -6.76
C MET A 69 -4.80 -3.66 -6.54
N PHE A 70 -5.24 -3.59 -5.29
CA PHE A 70 -6.65 -3.41 -4.94
C PHE A 70 -6.83 -2.64 -3.61
N LEU A 71 -8.04 -2.14 -3.34
CA LEU A 71 -8.35 -1.43 -2.11
C LEU A 71 -8.93 -2.37 -1.05
N CYS A 72 -8.67 -2.12 0.24
CA CYS A 72 -9.32 -2.87 1.32
C CYS A 72 -10.84 -2.69 1.34
N ALA A 73 -11.37 -1.60 0.77
CA ALA A 73 -12.81 -1.34 0.70
C ALA A 73 -13.60 -2.44 -0.04
N SER A 74 -12.95 -3.20 -0.93
CA SER A 74 -13.57 -4.34 -1.62
C SER A 74 -13.29 -5.70 -0.94
N CYS A 75 -12.70 -5.71 0.26
CA CYS A 75 -12.37 -6.93 0.99
C CYS A 75 -13.49 -7.30 1.98
N GLU A 76 -13.88 -8.57 2.02
CA GLU A 76 -14.88 -9.09 2.96
C GLU A 76 -14.50 -8.88 4.44
N HIS A 77 -13.20 -8.80 4.73
CA HIS A 77 -12.69 -8.61 6.08
C HIS A 77 -12.45 -7.13 6.47
N ASN A 78 -12.86 -6.16 5.65
CA ASN A 78 -12.56 -4.73 5.83
C ASN A 78 -12.90 -4.19 7.23
N ASN A 79 -13.98 -4.68 7.84
CA ASN A 79 -14.47 -4.18 9.12
C ASN A 79 -13.75 -4.76 10.35
N VAL A 80 -13.03 -5.87 10.19
CA VAL A 80 -12.38 -6.60 11.29
C VAL A 80 -10.86 -6.70 11.13
N CYS A 81 -10.34 -6.37 9.95
CA CYS A 81 -8.91 -6.43 9.66
C CYS A 81 -8.16 -5.28 10.35
N GLN A 82 -7.26 -5.63 11.29
CA GLN A 82 -6.42 -4.66 12.00
C GLN A 82 -5.34 -4.05 11.11
N SER A 83 -4.93 -4.75 10.05
CA SER A 83 -3.95 -4.28 9.07
C SER A 83 -4.59 -3.61 7.86
N ARG A 84 -5.88 -3.27 7.94
CA ARG A 84 -6.55 -2.50 6.89
C ARG A 84 -5.77 -1.21 6.64
N ASP A 85 -5.68 -0.82 5.37
CA ASP A 85 -5.03 0.43 4.99
C ASP A 85 -3.53 0.52 5.32
N LEU A 86 -2.85 -0.64 5.38
CA LEU A 86 -1.39 -0.75 5.35
C LEU A 86 -0.99 -1.36 3.99
N PRO A 87 -0.02 -0.84 3.22
CA PRO A 87 0.32 -1.37 1.88
C PRO A 87 1.05 -2.72 1.96
N LEU A 88 0.29 -3.78 2.26
CA LEU A 88 0.75 -5.14 2.52
C LEU A 88 0.39 -6.07 1.36
N TYR A 89 0.78 -7.33 1.54
CA TYR A 89 0.31 -8.42 0.71
C TYR A 89 -0.99 -9.00 1.27
N CYS A 90 -2.02 -9.10 0.43
CA CYS A 90 -3.30 -9.73 0.73
C CYS A 90 -3.69 -10.66 -0.42
N ILE A 91 -4.84 -11.34 -0.33
CA ILE A 91 -5.43 -12.08 -1.46
C ILE A 91 -6.62 -11.26 -1.98
N CYS A 92 -6.64 -10.93 -3.27
CA CYS A 92 -7.77 -10.21 -3.86
C CYS A 92 -8.99 -11.13 -4.04
N GLU A 93 -10.18 -10.54 -4.14
CA GLU A 93 -11.46 -11.25 -4.30
C GLU A 93 -11.47 -12.19 -5.52
N GLU A 94 -10.90 -11.77 -6.65
CA GLU A 94 -10.78 -12.60 -7.84
C GLU A 94 -9.89 -13.83 -7.64
N CYS A 95 -8.96 -13.78 -6.70
CA CYS A 95 -8.08 -14.88 -6.37
C CYS A 95 -8.70 -15.79 -5.32
N SER A 96 -9.31 -15.22 -4.27
CA SER A 96 -9.94 -16.00 -3.19
C SER A 96 -11.19 -16.76 -3.65
N SER A 97 -11.93 -16.23 -4.62
CA SER A 97 -13.15 -16.86 -5.14
C SER A 97 -12.91 -18.05 -6.09
N LYS A 98 -11.65 -18.32 -6.47
CA LYS A 98 -11.31 -19.43 -7.38
C LYS A 98 -11.30 -20.76 -6.63
N THR A 99 -11.88 -21.78 -7.25
CA THR A 99 -11.88 -23.16 -6.72
C THR A 99 -10.48 -23.73 -6.49
N ASN A 100 -9.48 -23.24 -7.24
CA ASN A 100 -8.08 -23.62 -7.07
C ASN A 100 -7.21 -22.56 -6.37
N SER A 101 -7.82 -21.74 -5.48
CA SER A 101 -7.11 -20.67 -4.78
C SER A 101 -5.99 -21.22 -3.88
N TYR A 102 -6.24 -22.34 -3.19
CA TYR A 102 -5.27 -22.93 -2.26
C TYR A 102 -4.03 -23.44 -3.00
N GLU A 103 -4.20 -24.18 -4.09
CA GLU A 103 -3.09 -24.71 -4.89
C GLU A 103 -2.22 -23.58 -5.44
N LYS A 104 -2.85 -22.52 -5.97
CA LYS A 104 -2.13 -21.34 -6.46
C LYS A 104 -1.36 -20.61 -5.36
N TYR A 105 -1.93 -20.52 -4.16
CA TYR A 105 -1.26 -19.94 -3.01
C TYR A 105 -0.02 -20.78 -2.63
N VAL A 106 -0.16 -22.11 -2.57
CA VAL A 106 0.95 -23.02 -2.27
C VAL A 106 2.04 -22.94 -3.33
N GLU A 107 1.69 -22.97 -4.62
CA GLU A 107 2.64 -22.82 -5.72
C GLU A 107 3.42 -21.51 -5.64
N LYS A 108 2.73 -20.38 -5.37
CA LYS A 108 3.37 -19.07 -5.25
C LYS A 108 4.30 -19.01 -4.05
N SER A 109 3.88 -19.57 -2.92
CA SER A 109 4.65 -19.62 -1.68
C SER A 109 5.91 -20.48 -1.86
N ALA A 110 5.79 -21.66 -2.47
CA ALA A 110 6.92 -22.53 -2.77
C ALA A 110 7.97 -21.82 -3.64
N ARG A 111 7.55 -21.09 -4.69
CA ARG A 111 8.46 -20.30 -5.54
C ARG A 111 9.19 -19.21 -4.77
N MET A 112 8.57 -18.57 -3.79
CA MET A 112 9.21 -17.54 -2.96
C MET A 112 10.18 -18.11 -1.93
N LEU A 113 9.92 -19.30 -1.41
CA LEU A 113 10.76 -19.97 -0.42
C LEU A 113 11.92 -20.77 -1.02
N SER A 114 11.88 -21.06 -2.31
CA SER A 114 12.93 -21.79 -3.04
C SER A 114 14.13 -20.91 -3.43
N VAL A 115 14.34 -19.80 -2.71
CA VAL A 115 15.43 -18.83 -2.93
C VAL A 115 16.61 -19.17 -2.04
#